data_AF-A0A536X9U9-F1
#
_entry.id   AF-A0A536X9U9-F1
#
_cell.length_a   1.000
_cell.length_b   1.000
_cell.length_c   1.000
_cell.angle_alpha   90.00
_cell.angle_beta   90.00
_cell.angle_gamma   90.00
#
_symmetry.space_group_name_H-M   'P 1'
#
loop_
_entity.id
_entity.type
_entity.pdbx_description
1 polymer ?
#
loop_
_entity_poly.entity_id
_entity_poly.type
_entity_poly.pdbx_seq_one_letter_code
_entity_poly.pdbx_strand_id
1 'polypeptide(L)'
;MTCHDRRQRLNRDPLVLYPELVWRRYEGEARVDEVTLQIPMRCYYPAEFASLVSSQGFRIVERCGGYAGEPYGEGPELVIQFAR
;
A
#
# COMPACT_ATOMS: atom_id res chain seq x y z
N MET A 1 -5.36 -8.72 -9.51
CA MET A 1 -4.10 -8.22 -8.93
C MET A 1 -4.28 -8.08 -7.43
N THR A 2 -3.73 -9.01 -6.65
CA THR A 2 -3.65 -8.87 -5.20
C THR A 2 -2.47 -7.96 -4.84
N CYS A 3 -2.42 -7.44 -3.61
CA CYS A 3 -1.34 -6.52 -3.20
C CYS A 3 0.06 -7.13 -3.27
N HIS A 4 0.17 -8.47 -3.33
CA HIS A 4 1.45 -9.20 -3.31
C HIS A 4 2.27 -9.09 -4.61
N ASP A 5 1.65 -8.76 -5.77
CA ASP A 5 2.35 -8.63 -7.06
C ASP A 5 3.07 -7.28 -7.24
N ARG A 6 2.96 -6.37 -6.27
CA ARG A 6 3.32 -4.95 -6.44
C ARG A 6 4.80 -4.65 -6.32
N ARG A 7 5.63 -5.62 -5.89
CA ARG A 7 7.07 -5.40 -5.62
C ARG A 7 7.86 -5.00 -6.86
N GLN A 8 7.45 -5.44 -8.06
CA GLN A 8 8.08 -5.07 -9.33
C GLN A 8 7.80 -3.62 -9.75
N ARG A 9 6.73 -3.01 -9.23
CA ARG A 9 6.29 -1.63 -9.57
C ARG A 9 6.75 -0.60 -8.54
N LEU A 10 7.52 -1.01 -7.54
CA LEU A 10 8.07 -0.14 -6.52
C LEU A 10 9.28 0.60 -7.10
N ASN A 11 9.17 1.91 -7.28
CA ASN A 11 10.37 2.72 -7.43
C ASN A 11 11.04 2.78 -6.06
N ARG A 12 12.34 2.46 -6.00
CA ARG A 12 13.10 2.45 -4.75
C ARG A 12 13.58 3.84 -4.34
N ASP A 13 13.61 4.79 -5.27
CA ASP A 13 14.01 6.17 -5.04
C ASP A 13 13.20 7.16 -5.91
N PRO A 14 12.23 7.90 -5.34
CA PRO A 14 11.69 7.77 -3.99
C PRO A 14 10.87 6.47 -3.83
N LEU A 15 10.74 5.97 -2.60
CA LEU A 15 9.98 4.75 -2.27
C LEU A 15 8.47 4.95 -2.54
N VAL A 16 8.06 4.78 -3.80
CA VAL A 16 6.73 5.08 -4.30
C VAL A 16 6.23 3.93 -5.15
N LEU A 17 4.99 3.53 -4.89
CA LEU A 17 4.24 2.60 -5.70
C LEU A 17 3.25 3.36 -6.59
N TYR A 18 3.04 2.89 -7.82
CA TYR A 18 2.04 3.42 -8.73
C TYR A 18 0.97 2.37 -9.04
N PRO A 19 0.04 2.07 -8.11
CA PRO A 19 -1.12 1.25 -8.42
C PRO A 19 -1.94 1.86 -9.56
N GLU A 20 -2.54 0.97 -10.36
CA GLU A 20 -3.42 1.31 -11.47
C GLU A 20 -4.88 1.22 -11.01
N LEU A 21 -5.62 2.31 -11.18
CA LEU A 21 -7.06 2.34 -11.15
C LEU A 21 -7.56 2.24 -12.59
N VAL A 22 -8.12 1.08 -12.95
CA VAL A 22 -8.62 0.82 -14.30
C VAL A 22 -10.13 0.95 -14.30
N TRP A 23 -10.64 1.95 -15.02
CA TRP A 23 -12.06 2.11 -15.33
C TRP A 23 -12.34 1.54 -16.72
N ARG A 24 -13.42 0.77 -16.85
CA ARG A 24 -13.84 0.16 -18.12
C ARG A 24 -15.32 0.40 -18.34
N ARG A 25 -15.68 0.75 -19.57
CA ARG A 25 -17.08 0.82 -20.02
C ARG A 25 -17.36 -0.26 -21.04
N TYR A 26 -18.52 -0.89 -20.89
CA TYR A 26 -19.01 -1.92 -21.78
C TYR A 26 -20.38 -1.53 -22.35
N GLU A 27 -20.61 -1.87 -23.61
CA GLU A 27 -21.93 -1.89 -24.23
C GLU A 27 -22.23 -3.35 -24.59
N GLY A 28 -23.10 -4.00 -23.81
CA GLY A 28 -23.23 -5.45 -23.83
C GLY A 28 -21.94 -6.13 -23.38
N GLU A 29 -21.41 -7.03 -24.19
CA GLU A 29 -20.12 -7.70 -23.96
C GLU A 29 -18.93 -6.94 -24.56
N ALA A 30 -19.19 -5.95 -25.41
CA ALA A 30 -18.14 -5.18 -26.07
C ALA A 30 -17.58 -4.11 -25.13
N ARG A 31 -16.26 -4.16 -24.87
CA ARG A 31 -15.56 -3.07 -24.18
C ARG A 31 -15.42 -1.89 -25.13
N VAL A 32 -16.09 -0.78 -24.83
CA VAL A 32 -16.11 0.42 -25.67
C VAL A 32 -15.17 1.52 -25.19
N ASP A 33 -14.74 1.47 -23.92
CA ASP A 33 -13.81 2.44 -23.35
C ASP A 33 -13.00 1.84 -22.20
N GLU A 34 -11.78 2.33 -22.01
CA GLU A 34 -10.90 1.97 -20.91
C GLU A 34 -9.97 3.14 -20.57
N VAL A 35 -9.95 3.51 -19.28
CA VAL A 35 -9.04 4.53 -18.74
C VAL A 35 -8.26 3.92 -17.60
N THR A 36 -6.93 4.03 -17.67
CA THR A 36 -6.04 3.63 -16.58
C THR A 36 -5.41 4.86 -15.95
N LEU A 37 -5.66 5.06 -14.66
CA LEU A 37 -5.01 6.09 -13.86
C LEU A 37 -3.94 5.45 -12.97
N GLN A 38 -2.73 6.00 -12.99
CA GLN A 38 -1.68 5.63 -12.03
C GLN A 38 -1.71 6.58 -10.85
N ILE A 39 -1.89 6.03 -9.64
CA ILE A 39 -1.99 6.83 -8.41
C ILE A 39 -0.66 6.71 -7.67
N PRO A 40 0.14 7.78 -7.52
CA PRO A 40 1.37 7.70 -6.73
C PRO A 40 1.04 7.51 -5.25
N MET A 41 1.51 6.41 -4.68
CA MET A 41 1.38 6.09 -3.26
C MET A 41 2.76 5.96 -2.64
N ARG A 42 3.06 6.82 -1.65
CA ARG A 42 4.29 6.72 -0.88
C ARG A 42 4.27 5.46 -0.02
N CYS A 43 5.35 4.70 -0.09
CA CYS A 43 5.60 3.56 0.79
C CYS A 43 6.59 3.97 1.89
N TYR A 44 6.68 3.15 2.93
CA TYR A 44 7.56 3.39 4.06
C TYR A 44 8.27 2.10 4.45
N TYR A 45 9.49 2.20 4.96
CA TYR A 45 10.06 1.11 5.73
C TYR A 45 9.40 1.04 7.12
N PRO A 46 9.41 -0.13 7.79
CA PRO A 46 8.72 -0.31 9.07
C PRO A 46 9.12 0.72 10.15
N ALA A 47 10.42 0.98 10.29
CA ALA A 47 10.94 1.94 11.26
C ALA A 47 10.53 3.40 10.94
N GLU A 48 10.56 3.77 9.65
CA GLU A 48 10.16 5.10 9.20
C GLU A 48 8.67 5.35 9.44
N PHE A 49 7.83 4.36 9.14
CA PHE A 49 6.40 4.44 9.36
C PHE A 49 6.07 4.60 10.86
N ALA A 50 6.70 3.81 11.71
CA ALA A 50 6.52 3.91 13.15
C ALA A 50 6.97 5.27 13.70
N SER A 51 8.09 5.80 13.17
CA SER A 51 8.61 7.12 13.53
C SER A 51 7.66 8.24 13.10
N LEU A 52 7.10 8.15 11.89
CA LEU A 52 6.10 9.09 11.39
C LEU A 52 4.88 9.13 12.31
N VAL A 53 4.31 7.98 12.67
CA VAL A 53 3.13 7.90 13.55
C VAL A 53 3.41 8.53 14.91
N SER A 54 4.58 8.25 15.48
CA SER A 54 5.02 8.83 16.76
C SER A 54 5.24 10.34 16.65
N SER A 55 5.80 10.83 15.53
CA SER A 55 6.01 12.27 15.29
C SER A 55 4.72 13.08 15.22
N GLN A 56 3.60 12.42 14.90
CA GLN A 56 2.26 13.03 14.90
C GLN A 56 1.60 12.99 16.29
N GLY A 57 2.31 12.55 17.32
CA GLY A 57 1.82 12.49 18.70
C GLY A 57 0.98 11.26 19.03
N PHE A 58 0.96 10.24 18.18
CA PHE A 58 0.29 8.97 18.48
C PHE A 58 1.24 7.98 19.15
N ARG A 59 0.73 7.20 20.09
CA ARG A 59 1.43 6.06 20.68
C ARG A 59 1.07 4.78 19.94
N ILE A 60 2.07 4.04 19.47
CA ILE A 60 1.88 2.71 18.90
C ILE A 60 1.57 1.73 20.05
N VAL A 61 0.40 1.11 19.99
CA VAL A 61 -0.08 0.13 20.98
C VAL A 61 0.35 -1.27 20.57
N GLU A 62 0.21 -1.59 19.29
CA GLU A 62 0.51 -2.92 18.76
C GLU A 62 1.07 -2.81 17.35
N ARG A 63 1.95 -3.75 17.00
CA ARG A 63 2.47 -3.96 15.65
C ARG A 63 1.97 -5.31 15.16
N CYS A 64 1.16 -5.29 14.12
CA CYS A 64 0.54 -6.49 13.60
C CYS A 64 1.30 -6.98 12.37
N GLY A 65 1.25 -8.30 12.20
CA GLY A 65 1.78 -8.96 11.02
C GLY A 65 0.97 -8.74 9.75
N GLY A 66 1.45 -9.32 8.66
CA GLY A 66 0.68 -9.42 7.42
C GLY A 66 -0.46 -10.45 7.52
N TYR A 67 -1.37 -10.43 6.55
CA TYR A 67 -2.52 -11.36 6.51
C TYR A 67 -2.13 -12.85 6.40
N ALA A 68 -0.88 -13.19 6.03
CA ALA A 68 -0.41 -14.57 6.00
C ALA A 68 0.38 -14.97 7.27
N GLY A 69 0.28 -14.17 8.35
CA GLY A 69 0.93 -14.44 9.63
C GLY A 69 2.39 -14.00 9.70
N GLU A 70 2.86 -13.20 8.74
CA GLU A 70 4.22 -12.67 8.74
C GLU A 70 4.44 -11.71 9.91
N PRO A 71 5.61 -11.67 10.56
CA PRO A 71 5.94 -10.64 11.53
C PRO A 71 5.84 -9.22 10.95
N TYR A 72 5.62 -8.23 11.81
CA TYR A 72 5.57 -6.82 11.40
C TYR A 72 6.84 -6.41 10.64
N GLY A 73 6.66 -5.92 9.41
CA GLY A 73 7.75 -5.45 8.56
C GLY A 73 8.44 -6.53 7.73
N GLU A 74 8.08 -7.80 7.88
CA GLU A 74 8.54 -8.88 7.01
C GLU A 74 7.61 -9.09 5.80
N GLY A 75 6.33 -8.75 5.97
CA GLY A 75 5.32 -8.74 4.91
C GLY A 75 5.26 -7.43 4.10
N PRO A 76 4.40 -7.37 3.06
CA PRO A 76 4.21 -6.19 2.23
C PRO A 76 3.38 -5.08 2.89
N GLU A 77 2.88 -5.32 4.11
CA GLU A 77 1.95 -4.45 4.82
C GLU A 77 2.54 -3.99 6.15
N LEU A 78 2.24 -2.74 6.52
CA LEU A 78 2.59 -2.17 7.81
C LEU A 78 1.32 -1.86 8.58
N VAL A 79 0.92 -2.81 9.43
CA VAL A 79 -0.30 -2.70 10.22
C VAL A 79 0.08 -2.38 11.66
N ILE A 80 -0.52 -1.33 12.21
CA ILE A 80 -0.33 -0.94 13.61
C ILE A 80 -1.67 -0.57 14.23
N GLN A 81 -1.81 -0.84 15.52
CA GLN A 81 -2.79 -0.19 16.36
C GLN A 81 -2.14 1.02 17.03
N PHE A 82 -2.81 2.17 17.02
CA PHE A 82 -2.34 3.37 17.67
C PHE A 82 -3.42 4.02 18.51
N ALA A 83 -3.00 4.76 19.53
CA ALA A 83 -3.85 5.56 20.39
C ALA A 83 -3.32 6.99 20.46
N ARG A 84 -4.20 7.93 20.78
CA ARG A 84 -3.85 9.32 21.04
C ARG A 84 -3.61 9.55 22.52
#